data_AF-A0A257A917-F1
#
_entry.id   AF-A0A257A917-F1
#
_cell.length_a   1.000
_cell.length_b   1.000
_cell.length_c   1.000
_cell.angle_alpha   90.00
_cell.angle_beta   90.00
_cell.angle_gamma   90.00
#
_symmetry.space_group_name_H-M   'P 1'
#
loop_
_entity.id
_entity.type
_entity.pdbx_description
1 polymer ?
#
loop_
_entity_poly.entity_id
_entity_poly.type
_entity_poly.pdbx_seq_one_letter_code
_entity_poly.pdbx_strand_id
1 'polypeptide(L)' 'MVEIVGGPFRGMKGKVTHVDKHRGEVTVELFETSFPLPITISADYVKKAPKETEGGS' A
#
# COMPACT_ATOMS: atom_id res chain seq x y z
N MET A 1 1.71 -3.42 -6.52
CA MET A 1 0.88 -2.39 -5.86
C MET A 1 0.06 -3.05 -4.78
N VAL A 2 -0.36 -2.28 -3.77
CA VAL A 2 -1.20 -2.78 -2.69
C VAL A 2 -2.40 -1.87 -2.50
N GLU A 3 -3.49 -2.44 -2.01
CA GLU A 3 -4.69 -1.72 -1.61
C GLU A 3 -4.87 -1.89 -0.09
N ILE A 4 -5.19 -0.79 0.57
CA ILE A 4 -5.50 -0.78 2.00
C ILE A 4 -6.98 -1.14 2.16
N VAL A 5 -7.27 -2.22 2.89
CA VAL A 5 -8.62 -2.77 3.06
C VAL A 5 -9.18 -2.59 4.47
N GLY A 6 -8.39 -2.02 5.38
CA GLY A 6 -8.77 -1.80 6.78
C GLY A 6 -8.19 -0.51 7.37
N GLY A 7 -8.70 -0.11 8.54
CA GLY A 7 -8.26 1.11 9.21
C GLY A 7 -8.68 2.41 8.52
N PRO A 8 -8.12 3.56 8.95
CA PRO A 8 -8.54 4.89 8.48
C PRO A 8 -8.20 5.18 7.01
N PHE A 9 -7.31 4.40 6.40
CA PHE A 9 -6.87 4.57 5.00
C PHE A 9 -7.51 3.56 4.04
N ARG A 10 -8.59 2.87 4.47
CA ARG A 10 -9.30 1.88 3.65
C ARG A 10 -9.74 2.49 2.31
N GLY A 11 -9.46 1.78 1.22
CA GLY A 11 -9.78 2.17 -0.16
C GLY A 11 -8.60 2.81 -0.90
N MET A 12 -7.56 3.24 -0.20
CA MET A 12 -6.40 3.87 -0.83
C MET A 12 -5.46 2.82 -1.44
N LYS A 13 -4.80 3.18 -2.54
CA LYS A 13 -3.80 2.34 -3.22
C LYS A 13 -2.42 2.95 -3.11
N GLY A 14 -1.41 2.10 -3.07
CA GLY A 14 -0.04 2.53 -2.94
C GLY A 14 1.01 1.49 -3.27
N LYS A 15 2.26 1.85 -2.96
CA LYS A 15 3.44 1.02 -3.09
C LYS A 15 4.05 0.77 -1.72
N VAL A 16 4.30 -0.49 -1.40
CA VAL A 16 5.06 -0.85 -0.19
C VAL A 16 6.52 -0.43 -0.39
N THR A 17 7.05 0.36 0.55
CA THR A 17 8.45 0.81 0.57
C THR A 17 9.26 0.12 1.66
N HIS A 18 8.61 -0.35 2.74
CA HIS A 18 9.25 -1.08 3.82
C HIS A 18 8.33 -2.15 4.42
N VAL A 19 8.92 -3.24 4.91
CA VAL A 19 8.20 -4.33 5.59
C VAL A 19 8.96 -4.69 6.85
N ASP A 20 8.32 -4.48 8.00
CA ASP A 20 8.82 -4.96 9.29
C ASP A 20 8.08 -6.25 9.67
N LYS A 21 8.74 -7.38 9.43
CA LYS A 21 8.18 -8.71 9.73
C LYS A 21 8.11 -9.01 11.23
N HIS A 22 8.94 -8.35 12.05
CA HIS A 22 8.95 -8.58 13.49
C HIS A 22 7.76 -7.89 14.15
N ARG A 23 7.38 -6.71 13.63
CA ARG A 23 6.24 -5.93 14.13
C ARG A 23 4.92 -6.23 13.41
N GLY A 24 4.97 -6.88 12.25
CA GLY A 24 3.78 -7.10 11.43
C GLY A 24 3.28 -5.80 10.78
N GLU A 25 4.20 -4.88 10.49
CA GLU A 25 3.90 -3.56 9.94
C GLU A 25 4.49 -3.39 8.55
N VAL A 26 3.85 -2.57 7.73
CA VAL A 26 4.35 -2.18 6.41
C VAL A 26 4.25 -0.68 6.22
N THR A 27 5.25 -0.11 5.56
CA THR A 27 5.22 1.29 5.12
C THR A 27 4.77 1.35 3.67
N VAL A 28 3.79 2.20 3.39
CA VAL A 28 3.17 2.36 2.07
C VAL A 28 3.24 3.84 1.67
N GLU A 29 3.65 4.10 0.44
CA GLU A 29 3.48 5.39 -0.24
C GLU A 29 2.18 5.37 -1.06
N LEU A 30 1.28 6.32 -0.83
CA LEU A 30 -0.03 6.38 -1.47
C LEU A 30 0.02 7.15 -2.80
N PHE A 31 -0.75 6.74 -3.79
CA PHE A 31 -0.72 7.36 -5.14
C PHE A 31 -1.62 8.59 -5.31
N GLU A 32 -2.46 8.94 -4.33
CA GLU A 32 -3.48 10.00 -4.51
C GLU A 32 -2.95 11.43 -4.32
N THR A 33 -1.66 11.62 -4.05
CA THR A 33 -1.08 12.94 -3.75
C THR A 33 0.16 13.24 -4.58
N SER A 34 0.33 14.49 -5.02
CA SER A 34 1.52 14.95 -5.75
C SER A 34 2.82 14.83 -4.95
N PHE A 35 2.71 14.64 -3.63
CA PHE A 35 3.79 14.33 -2.71
C PHE A 35 3.34 13.19 -1.80
N PRO A 36 3.69 11.93 -2.12
CA PRO A 36 3.28 10.79 -1.30
C PRO A 36 4.02 10.83 0.05
N LEU A 37 3.25 10.87 1.14
CA LEU A 37 3.81 10.67 2.48
C LEU A 37 3.85 9.17 2.79
N PRO A 38 4.97 8.65 3.33
CA PRO A 38 5.03 7.27 3.79
C PRO A 38 4.16 7.10 5.04
N ILE A 39 3.24 6.13 5.01
CA ILE A 39 2.45 5.75 6.18
C ILE A 39 2.81 4.34 6.61
N THR A 40 2.90 4.10 7.92
CA THR A 40 3.12 2.76 8.48
C THR A 40 1.81 2.21 9.04
N ILE A 41 1.41 1.03 8.60
CA ILE A 41 0.15 0.38 8.95
C ILE A 41 0.37 -1.11 9.24
N SER A 42 -0.58 -1.76 9.91
CA SER A 42 -0.55 -3.23 10.05
C SER A 42 -0.59 -3.91 8.68
N ALA A 43 0.24 -4.94 8.51
CA ALA A 43 0.27 -5.77 7.32
C ALA A 43 -1.07 -6.45 7.04
N ASP A 44 -1.89 -6.68 8.08
CA ASP A 44 -3.21 -7.30 7.96
C ASP A 44 -4.23 -6.41 7.23
N TYR A 45 -3.96 -5.10 7.18
CA TYR A 45 -4.82 -4.13 6.50
C TYR A 45 -4.51 -3.98 5.03
N VAL A 46 -3.58 -4.75 4.48
CA VAL A 46 -3.11 -4.53 3.12
C VAL A 46 -3.24 -5.80 2.29
N LYS A 47 -3.78 -5.66 1.09
CA LYS A 47 -3.87 -6.76 0.12
C LYS A 47 -3.06 -6.41 -1.12
N LYS A 48 -2.48 -7.44 -1.75
CA LYS A 48 -1.88 -7.27 -3.08
C LYS A 48 -2.98 -6.84 -4.03
N ALA A 49 -2.81 -5.67 -4.64
CA ALA A 49 -3.64 -5.29 -5.76
C ALA A 49 -3.29 -6.24 -6.92
N PRO A 50 -4.27 -6.66 -7.74
CA PRO A 50 -3.97 -7.36 -8.97
C PRO A 50 -2.95 -6.54 -9.75
N LYS A 51 -1.95 -7.21 -10.31
CA LYS A 51 -1.09 -6.59 -11.31
C LYS A 51 -2.05 -6.23 -12.44
N GLU A 52 -2.37 -4.95 -12.63
CA GLU A 52 -2.84 -4.53 -13.94
C GLU A 52 -1.73 -4.98 -14.87
N THR A 53 -2.04 -5.93 -15.74
CA THR A 53 -1.19 -6.24 -16.89
C THR A 53 -0.86 -4.90 -17.48
N GLU A 54 0.41 -4.51 -17.40
CA GLU A 54 0.99 -3.38 -18.09
C GLU A 54 0.43 -3.48 -19.51
N GLY A 55 -0.51 -2.59 -19.82
CA GLY A 55 -1.12 -2.51 -21.13
C GLY A 55 0.02 -2.20 -22.07
N GLY A 56 0.54 -3.25 -22.70
CA GLY A 56 1.41 -3.14 -23.85
C GLY A 56 0.72 -2.23 -24.85
N SER A 57 1.34 -1.09 -25.09
CA SER A 57 1.15 -0.26 -26.27
C SER A 57 2.53 0.26 -26.65
#